data_AF-A0A0P9CYV5-F1
#
_entry.id   AF-A0A0P9CYV5-F1
#
_cell.length_a   1.000
_cell.length_b   1.000
_cell.length_c   1.000
_cell.angle_alpha   90.00
_cell.angle_beta   90.00
_cell.angle_gamma   90.00
#
_symmetry.space_group_name_H-M   'P 1'
#
loop_
_entity.id
_entity.type
_entity.pdbx_description
1 polymer ?
#
loop_
_entity_poly.entity_id
_entity_poly.type
_entity_poly.pdbx_seq_one_letter_code
_entity_poly.pdbx_strand_id
1 'polypeptide(L)'
;MPGALILCTVTRWPAHHDLPNFANTTMNSISTGLTAAELSALFPFHFVVDCDMRVVQFGESLVRLCPEIELGRTLTDFYTIRRPLNTATFAAISRRQKMVFLLEAVHGGPQLRGQMLVIANGTLLAFLGSPWLT
;
A
#
# COMPACT_ATOMS: atom_id res chain seq x y z
N MET A 1 -28.15 -54.25 21.25
CA MET A 1 -28.40 -53.14 20.31
C MET A 1 -28.15 -51.83 21.05
N PRO A 2 -27.24 -50.96 20.59
CA PRO A 2 -25.76 -51.07 20.51
C PRO A 2 -25.07 -50.27 21.66
N GLY A 3 -23.77 -50.32 21.93
CA GLY A 3 -22.65 -50.77 21.09
C GLY A 3 -21.40 -51.17 21.87
N ALA A 4 -20.64 -52.05 21.22
CA ALA A 4 -19.42 -52.71 21.61
C ALA A 4 -18.18 -51.85 21.27
N LEU A 5 -17.12 -51.88 22.09
CA LEU A 5 -15.79 -52.50 21.82
C LEU A 5 -14.90 -51.90 20.71
N ILE A 6 -13.65 -51.64 21.12
CA ILE A 6 -12.36 -52.04 20.48
C ILE A 6 -11.52 -51.01 19.66
N LEU A 7 -10.34 -50.77 20.26
CA LEU A 7 -8.99 -50.47 19.75
C LEU A 7 -8.71 -49.35 18.74
N CYS A 8 -7.80 -48.46 19.13
CA CYS A 8 -6.63 -48.18 18.28
C CYS A 8 -5.37 -47.97 19.12
N THR A 9 -4.52 -49.00 19.11
CA THR A 9 -3.12 -48.98 19.53
C THR A 9 -2.33 -47.99 18.68
N VAL A 10 -1.76 -46.94 19.27
CA VAL A 10 -0.60 -46.27 18.65
C VAL A 10 0.63 -47.05 19.08
N THR A 11 1.16 -47.73 18.08
CA THR A 11 2.36 -48.54 18.11
C THR A 11 3.60 -47.72 18.45
N ARG A 12 4.40 -48.30 19.34
CA ARG A 12 5.80 -48.04 19.65
C ARG A 12 6.62 -47.91 18.35
N TRP A 13 7.26 -46.77 18.12
CA TRP A 13 8.28 -46.57 17.07
C TRP A 13 9.68 -46.56 17.71
N PRO A 14 10.72 -47.20 17.11
CA PRO A 14 12.01 -47.37 17.76
C PRO A 14 12.92 -46.15 17.61
N ALA A 15 13.87 -46.07 18.54
CA ALA A 15 14.92 -45.08 18.63
C ALA A 15 15.97 -45.17 17.51
N HIS A 16 16.68 -44.05 17.33
CA HIS A 16 17.92 -43.85 16.57
C HIS A 16 17.83 -43.91 15.03
N HIS A 17 17.55 -42.76 14.43
CA HIS A 17 18.22 -42.32 13.22
C HIS A 17 18.35 -40.79 13.26
N ASP A 18 19.57 -40.29 13.09
CA ASP A 18 19.91 -38.86 13.10
C ASP A 18 19.02 -38.08 12.13
N LEU A 19 18.16 -37.23 12.70
CA LEU A 19 17.48 -36.19 11.94
C LEU A 19 18.51 -35.07 11.68
N PRO A 20 18.74 -34.63 10.43
CA PRO A 20 19.56 -33.46 10.18
C PRO A 20 18.94 -32.28 10.93
N ASN A 21 19.78 -31.62 11.74
CA ASN A 21 19.45 -30.42 12.48
C ASN A 21 19.06 -29.31 11.49
N PHE A 22 17.77 -29.11 11.23
CA PHE A 22 17.26 -27.96 10.46
C PHE A 22 17.29 -26.66 11.30
N ALA A 23 18.20 -26.54 12.25
CA ALA A 23 18.45 -25.30 12.94
C ALA A 23 19.39 -24.43 12.08
N ASN A 24 18.84 -23.29 11.65
CA ASN A 24 19.54 -22.09 11.19
C ASN A 24 19.81 -21.97 9.68
N THR A 25 18.75 -22.01 8.87
CA THR A 25 18.74 -21.23 7.63
C THR A 25 18.44 -19.78 8.00
N THR A 26 19.47 -18.95 8.17
CA THR A 26 19.31 -17.49 8.19
C THR A 26 18.68 -17.06 6.87
N MET A 27 17.39 -16.72 6.90
CA MET A 27 16.72 -16.05 5.77
C MET A 27 17.37 -14.67 5.60
N ASN A 28 18.29 -14.59 4.64
CA ASN A 28 18.87 -13.33 4.21
C ASN A 28 17.76 -12.53 3.51
N SER A 29 17.14 -11.57 4.20
CA SER A 29 16.11 -10.73 3.59
C SER A 29 16.77 -9.79 2.58
N ILE A 30 16.62 -10.07 1.29
CA ILE A 30 16.98 -9.11 0.24
C ILE A 30 16.00 -7.95 0.37
N SER A 31 16.52 -6.76 0.69
CA SER A 31 15.74 -5.51 0.65
C SER A 31 15.95 -4.86 -0.71
N THR A 32 14.88 -4.78 -1.51
CA THR A 32 14.87 -4.02 -2.76
C THR A 32 13.98 -2.78 -2.61
N GLY A 33 14.48 -1.64 -3.06
CA GLY A 33 13.74 -0.39 -3.16
C GLY A 33 13.43 -0.07 -4.62
N LEU A 34 12.41 0.76 -4.85
CA LEU A 34 12.08 1.28 -6.18
C LEU A 34 12.77 2.63 -6.40
N THR A 35 13.37 2.83 -7.57
CA THR A 35 13.73 4.17 -8.07
C THR A 35 12.48 4.97 -8.43
N ALA A 36 12.61 6.28 -8.60
CA ALA A 36 11.49 7.14 -9.01
C ALA A 36 10.92 6.74 -10.39
N ALA A 37 11.78 6.31 -11.32
CA ALA A 37 11.36 5.84 -12.63
C ALA A 37 10.57 4.52 -12.54
N GLU A 38 11.05 3.55 -11.74
CA GLU A 38 10.35 2.28 -11.51
C GLU A 38 9.01 2.49 -10.78
N LEU A 39 8.96 3.40 -9.81
CA LEU A 39 7.72 3.79 -9.15
C LEU A 39 6.72 4.36 -10.16
N SER A 40 7.17 5.25 -11.06
CA SER A 40 6.34 5.85 -12.09
C SER A 40 5.86 4.81 -13.12
N ALA A 41 6.67 3.81 -13.42
CA ALA A 41 6.29 2.72 -14.31
C ALA A 41 5.22 1.81 -13.68
N LEU A 42 5.35 1.51 -12.38
CA LEU A 42 4.41 0.65 -11.64
C LEU A 42 3.11 1.37 -11.29
N PHE A 43 3.19 2.66 -10.93
CA PHE A 43 2.07 3.48 -10.51
C PHE A 43 2.07 4.80 -11.30
N PRO A 44 1.65 4.77 -12.58
CA PRO A 44 1.77 5.94 -13.46
C PRO A 44 0.81 7.10 -13.10
N PHE A 45 -0.11 6.87 -12.17
CA PHE A 45 -1.03 7.86 -11.61
C PHE A 45 -0.71 8.24 -10.16
N HIS A 46 0.47 7.85 -9.66
CA HIS A 46 0.89 8.21 -8.30
C HIS A 46 1.10 9.71 -8.17
N PHE A 47 1.04 10.19 -6.94
CA PHE A 47 1.59 11.49 -6.56
C PHE A 47 2.19 11.40 -5.17
N VAL A 48 3.09 12.33 -4.86
CA VAL A 48 3.73 12.47 -3.56
C VAL A 48 3.51 13.89 -3.07
N VAL A 49 3.16 14.03 -1.79
CA VAL A 49 3.02 15.33 -1.13
C VAL A 49 3.91 15.44 0.11
N ASP A 50 4.29 16.67 0.44
CA ASP A 50 4.98 17.00 1.69
C ASP A 50 4.02 17.18 2.87
N CYS A 51 4.56 17.56 4.03
CA CYS A 51 3.80 17.80 5.26
C CYS A 51 2.78 18.94 5.15
N ASP A 52 2.99 19.88 4.23
CA ASP A 52 2.09 21.00 3.92
C ASP A 52 1.09 20.66 2.82
N MET A 53 0.98 19.38 2.45
CA MET A 53 0.11 18.87 1.39
C MET A 53 0.47 19.36 -0.02
N ARG A 54 1.68 19.90 -0.23
CA ARG A 54 2.13 20.35 -1.55
C ARG A 54 2.62 19.17 -2.37
N VAL A 55 2.25 19.13 -3.65
CA VAL A 55 2.69 18.09 -4.57
C VAL A 55 4.19 18.25 -4.87
N VAL A 56 4.98 17.22 -4.61
CA VAL A 56 6.44 17.21 -4.83
C VAL A 56 6.89 16.23 -5.92
N GLN A 57 6.00 15.30 -6.31
CA GLN A 57 6.22 14.36 -7.40
C GLN A 57 4.87 13.83 -7.92
N PHE A 58 4.78 13.49 -9.19
CA PHE A 58 3.66 12.72 -9.73
C PHE A 58 4.05 11.91 -10.96
N GLY A 59 3.28 10.86 -11.24
CA GLY A 59 3.45 10.02 -12.42
C GLY A 59 2.94 10.71 -13.69
N GLU A 60 3.60 10.44 -14.81
CA GLU A 60 3.32 11.11 -16.10
C GLU A 60 1.88 10.91 -16.59
N SER A 61 1.25 9.76 -16.31
CA SER A 61 -0.12 9.52 -16.75
C SER A 61 -1.16 10.28 -15.92
N LEU A 62 -0.79 10.79 -14.74
CA LEU A 62 -1.68 11.63 -13.94
C LEU A 62 -2.03 12.94 -14.65
N VAL A 63 -1.08 13.51 -15.41
CA VAL A 63 -1.28 14.75 -16.19
C VAL A 63 -2.40 14.59 -17.22
N ARG A 64 -2.64 13.37 -17.73
CA ARG A 64 -3.74 13.10 -18.67
C ARG A 64 -5.11 13.18 -18.01
N LEU A 65 -5.18 12.99 -16.68
CA LEU A 65 -6.42 12.98 -15.89
C LEU A 65 -6.67 14.30 -15.18
N CYS A 66 -5.59 15.01 -14.84
CA CYS A 66 -5.59 16.29 -14.16
C CYS A 66 -4.49 17.16 -14.81
N PRO A 67 -4.76 17.79 -15.97
CA PRO A 67 -3.77 18.59 -16.70
C PRO A 67 -3.25 19.80 -15.91
N GLU A 68 -4.01 20.28 -14.94
CA GLU A 68 -3.68 21.41 -14.08
C GLU A 68 -2.74 21.04 -12.91
N ILE A 69 -2.44 19.75 -12.68
CA ILE A 69 -1.57 19.34 -11.56
C ILE A 69 -0.19 19.96 -11.69
N GLU A 70 0.30 20.52 -10.58
CA GLU A 70 1.54 21.31 -10.57
C GLU A 70 2.35 21.05 -9.30
N LEU A 71 3.67 21.01 -9.45
CA LEU A 71 4.60 20.91 -8.31
C LEU A 71 4.52 22.16 -7.44
N GLY A 72 4.61 21.98 -6.12
CA GLY A 72 4.57 23.05 -5.12
C GLY A 72 3.17 23.56 -4.78
N ARG A 73 2.13 23.21 -5.55
CA ARG A 73 0.72 23.53 -5.23
C ARG A 73 0.10 22.50 -4.30
N THR A 74 -0.89 22.92 -3.51
CA THR A 74 -1.57 22.03 -2.56
C THR A 74 -2.43 21.00 -3.29
N LEU A 75 -2.39 19.73 -2.86
CA LEU A 75 -3.18 18.65 -3.43
C LEU A 75 -4.68 18.97 -3.48
N THR A 76 -5.17 19.73 -2.49
CA THR A 76 -6.59 20.11 -2.39
C THR A 76 -7.06 21.05 -3.50
N ASP A 77 -6.14 21.67 -4.25
CA ASP A 77 -6.49 22.43 -5.45
C ASP A 77 -6.94 21.50 -6.59
N PHE A 78 -6.49 20.24 -6.58
CA PHE A 78 -6.67 19.29 -7.67
C PHE A 78 -7.62 18.15 -7.31
N TYR A 79 -7.55 17.66 -6.07
CA TYR A 79 -8.31 16.51 -5.60
C TYR A 79 -8.94 16.72 -4.22
N THR A 80 -10.16 16.24 -4.06
CA THR A 80 -10.84 16.12 -2.77
C THR A 80 -10.85 14.67 -2.29
N ILE A 81 -10.44 14.41 -1.05
CA ILE A 81 -10.52 13.07 -0.45
C ILE A 81 -11.98 12.82 0.00
N ARG A 82 -12.65 11.91 -0.71
CA ARG A 82 -14.04 11.50 -0.41
C ARG A 82 -14.11 10.36 0.59
N ARG A 83 -13.10 9.49 0.59
CA ARG A 83 -12.97 8.41 1.57
C ARG A 83 -11.51 8.26 1.98
N PRO A 84 -11.23 8.03 3.27
CA PRO A 84 -12.12 8.24 4.42
C PRO A 84 -12.51 9.73 4.59
N LEU A 85 -13.69 10.01 5.16
CA LEU A 85 -14.14 11.38 5.42
C LEU A 85 -13.21 12.11 6.41
N ASN A 86 -13.24 13.44 6.39
CA ASN A 86 -12.46 14.31 7.29
C ASN A 86 -10.95 14.01 7.28
N THR A 87 -10.43 13.67 6.10
CA THR A 87 -9.03 13.27 5.91
C THR A 87 -8.42 14.13 4.81
N ALA A 88 -8.09 15.38 5.12
CA ALA A 88 -7.53 16.35 4.17
C ALA A 88 -6.17 16.94 4.60
N THR A 89 -5.60 16.45 5.70
CA THR A 89 -4.30 16.90 6.22
C THR A 89 -3.31 15.74 6.28
N PHE A 90 -2.01 16.06 6.23
CA PHE A 90 -0.95 15.06 6.31
C PHE A 90 -1.10 14.16 7.55
N ALA A 91 -1.32 14.77 8.72
CA ALA A 91 -1.49 14.04 9.97
C ALA A 91 -2.74 13.13 9.96
N ALA A 92 -3.84 13.59 9.35
CA ALA A 92 -5.05 12.79 9.23
C ALA A 92 -4.84 11.58 8.29
N ILE A 93 -4.20 11.78 7.15
CA ILE A 93 -3.91 10.70 6.19
C ILE A 93 -2.93 9.69 6.80
N SER A 94 -1.88 10.17 7.46
CA SER A 94 -0.84 9.34 8.09
C SER A 94 -1.38 8.36 9.13
N ARG A 95 -2.47 8.72 9.83
CA ARG A 95 -3.14 7.82 10.79
C ARG A 95 -3.98 6.72 10.13
N ARG A 96 -4.16 6.75 8.81
CA ARG A 96 -5.12 5.93 8.05
C ARG A 96 -4.47 5.16 6.88
N GLN A 97 -3.16 4.91 6.93
CA GLN A 97 -2.41 4.23 5.85
C GLN A 97 -2.95 2.87 5.43
N LYS A 98 -3.65 2.15 6.34
CA LYS A 98 -4.25 0.84 6.04
C LYS A 98 -5.58 0.93 5.29
N MET A 99 -6.12 2.13 5.12
CA MET A 99 -7.39 2.35 4.43
C MET A 99 -7.18 2.58 2.93
N VAL A 100 -8.21 2.24 2.17
CA VAL A 100 -8.29 2.66 0.77
C VAL A 100 -8.84 4.08 0.71
N PHE A 101 -8.17 4.92 -0.06
CA PHE A 101 -8.53 6.29 -0.33
C PHE A 101 -9.29 6.37 -1.66
N LEU A 102 -10.33 7.20 -1.68
CA LEU A 102 -11.05 7.59 -2.89
C LEU A 102 -10.95 9.11 -3.03
N LEU A 103 -10.32 9.56 -4.11
CA LEU A 103 -10.11 10.95 -4.43
C LEU A 103 -10.98 11.32 -5.63
N GLU A 104 -11.56 12.50 -5.58
CA GLU A 104 -12.36 13.07 -6.67
C GLU A 104 -11.65 14.31 -7.21
N ALA A 105 -11.50 14.38 -8.53
CA ALA A 105 -10.90 15.53 -9.20
C ALA A 105 -11.81 16.76 -9.05
N VAL A 106 -11.20 17.92 -8.74
CA VAL A 106 -11.94 19.18 -8.53
C VAL A 106 -12.47 19.74 -9.85
N HIS A 107 -11.71 19.61 -10.94
CA HIS A 107 -12.02 20.22 -12.23
C HIS A 107 -12.72 19.30 -13.25
N GLY A 108 -13.34 18.22 -12.76
CA GLY A 108 -13.97 17.22 -13.62
C GLY A 108 -12.92 16.26 -14.20
N GLY A 109 -12.96 15.02 -13.73
CA GLY A 109 -12.02 13.97 -14.09
C GLY A 109 -12.40 12.67 -13.38
N PRO A 110 -11.78 11.53 -13.73
CA PRO A 110 -12.09 10.28 -13.06
C PRO A 110 -11.67 10.35 -11.59
N GLN A 111 -12.39 9.59 -10.75
CA GLN A 111 -11.96 9.37 -9.37
C GLN A 111 -10.67 8.54 -9.37
N LEU A 112 -9.83 8.72 -8.36
CA LEU A 112 -8.69 7.86 -8.10
C LEU A 112 -8.96 6.99 -6.88
N ARG A 113 -8.62 5.70 -6.96
CA ARG A 113 -8.70 4.77 -5.83
C ARG A 113 -7.34 4.15 -5.58
N GLY A 114 -6.89 4.17 -4.33
CA GLY A 114 -5.56 3.70 -3.97
C GLY A 114 -5.27 3.73 -2.48
N GLN A 115 -4.00 3.59 -2.13
CA GLN A 115 -3.52 3.70 -0.75
C GLN A 115 -2.62 4.92 -0.58
N MET A 116 -2.50 5.38 0.66
CA MET A 116 -1.57 6.43 1.05
C MET A 116 -0.50 5.83 1.96
N LEU A 117 0.77 5.95 1.58
CA LEU A 117 1.91 5.44 2.34
C LEU A 117 2.75 6.61 2.85
N VAL A 118 3.12 6.58 4.12
CA VAL A 118 4.12 7.50 4.65
C VAL A 118 5.50 6.97 4.32
N ILE A 119 6.32 7.79 3.66
CA ILE A 119 7.67 7.46 3.23
C ILE A 119 8.67 8.52 3.72
N ALA A 120 9.95 8.36 3.34
CA ALA A 120 11.02 9.32 3.65
C ALA A 120 11.05 9.69 5.14
N ASN A 121 11.09 8.68 6.00
CA ASN A 121 11.14 8.82 7.47
C ASN A 121 10.02 9.67 8.07
N GLY A 122 8.82 9.66 7.47
CA GLY A 122 7.67 10.36 8.05
C GLY A 122 7.38 11.73 7.46
N THR A 123 8.11 12.15 6.43
CA THR A 123 8.03 13.52 5.89
C THR A 123 7.23 13.65 4.61
N LEU A 124 6.98 12.54 3.91
CA LEU A 124 6.25 12.51 2.65
C LEU A 124 5.10 11.49 2.70
N LEU A 125 4.04 11.78 1.95
CA LEU A 125 2.94 10.87 1.67
C LEU A 125 2.91 10.53 0.19
N ALA A 126 2.97 9.25 -0.15
CA ALA A 126 2.78 8.77 -1.51
C ALA A 126 1.39 8.15 -1.67
N PHE A 127 0.61 8.65 -2.63
CA PHE A 127 -0.58 7.98 -3.12
C PHE A 127 -0.19 6.96 -4.19
N LEU A 128 -0.58 5.71 -4.00
CA LEU A 128 -0.38 4.62 -4.96
C LEU A 128 -1.75 4.08 -5.37
N GLY A 129 -2.15 4.33 -6.61
CA GLY A 129 -3.48 3.98 -7.06
C GLY A 129 -3.67 4.17 -8.56
N SER A 130 -4.92 3.98 -8.96
CA SER A 130 -5.35 3.99 -10.36
C SER A 130 -6.70 4.71 -10.49
N PRO A 131 -7.06 5.13 -11.73
CA PRO A 131 -8.39 5.61 -12.03
C PRO A 131 -9.45 4.59 -11.66
N TRP A 132 -10.52 5.06 -11.05
CA TRP A 132 -11.70 4.28 -10.71
C TRP A 132 -12.77 4.54 -11.76
N LEU A 133 -12.99 3.54 -12.62
CA LEU A 133 -14.05 3.54 -13.62
C LEU A 133 -15.35 3.08 -12.94
N THR A 134 -16.39 3.89 -13.05
CA THR A 134 -17.76 3.59 -12.61
C THR A 134 -18.59 3.01 -13.73
#